data_AF-A0A7W7LF21-F1
#
_entry.id   AF-A0A7W7LF21-F1
#
_cell.length_a   1.000
_cell.length_b   1.000
_cell.length_c   1.000
_cell.angle_alpha   90.00
_cell.angle_beta   90.00
_cell.angle_gamma   90.00
#
_symmetry.space_group_name_H-M   'P 1'
#
loop_
_entity.id
_entity.type
_entity.pdbx_description
1 polymer ?
#
loop_
_entity_poly.entity_id
_entity_poly.type
_entity_poly.pdbx_seq_one_letter_code
_entity_poly.pdbx_strand_id
1 'polypeptide(L)'
;MPTGLSIHIGLNKVDPDKYDGWDGELNACENDARDMAELAKGLDYRNRTMLLTADATVENVTAVLKKAAKELKSGDILFLTYSGHGGQVPDLNGDEEDRQDETWVLFDRQFVDDELYELYGAFEDGVRIVVLSDSCHSGSVAEQVTGMLAPEALESVFGTREPKEAEKKIKALPLYLNNKLYKRDKTLYDRIQQELPAKDVREIGASILLISGCQDDQTSMDGPVNGAFTGALLSVWDGGTGFSGDYQALHRGIKQELRGEYLQSPNLFLAGRPDPEFVEQRPFSI
;
A
#
# COMPACT_ATOMS: atom_id res chain seq x y z
N MET A 1 9.33 16.45 -22.83
CA MET A 1 8.80 15.07 -22.86
C MET A 1 8.57 14.69 -21.42
N PRO A 2 7.39 14.13 -21.08
CA PRO A 2 7.14 13.58 -19.76
C PRO A 2 8.22 12.59 -19.33
N THR A 3 8.50 12.53 -18.04
CA THR A 3 9.41 11.58 -17.41
C THR A 3 8.73 10.88 -16.23
N GLY A 4 9.20 9.69 -15.87
CA GLY A 4 8.68 8.92 -14.75
C GLY A 4 9.73 8.66 -13.68
N LEU A 5 9.37 8.84 -12.40
CA LEU A 5 10.14 8.36 -11.24
C LEU A 5 9.40 7.21 -10.57
N SER A 6 10.12 6.27 -9.96
CA SER A 6 9.48 5.19 -9.19
C SER A 6 10.14 4.92 -7.85
N ILE A 7 9.31 4.55 -6.88
CA ILE A 7 9.67 4.27 -5.49
C ILE A 7 8.95 2.99 -5.09
N HIS A 8 9.70 1.98 -4.65
CA HIS A 8 9.15 0.67 -4.29
C HIS A 8 9.57 0.30 -2.87
N ILE A 9 8.56 0.14 -2.01
CA ILE A 9 8.73 -0.11 -0.58
C ILE A 9 8.27 -1.53 -0.29
N GLY A 10 9.12 -2.34 0.35
CA GLY A 10 8.82 -3.73 0.67
C GLY A 10 9.38 -4.10 2.05
N LEU A 11 8.52 -4.49 2.99
CA LEU A 11 8.94 -4.86 4.34
C LEU A 11 8.57 -6.30 4.65
N ASN A 12 9.59 -7.15 4.77
CA ASN A 12 9.41 -8.51 5.29
C ASN A 12 9.47 -8.56 6.82
N LYS A 13 9.97 -7.51 7.46
CA LYS A 13 10.09 -7.37 8.92
C LYS A 13 9.98 -5.91 9.35
N VAL A 14 9.72 -5.70 10.62
CA VAL A 14 9.81 -4.41 11.31
C VAL A 14 10.84 -4.48 12.44
N ASP A 15 11.19 -3.34 13.05
CA ASP A 15 12.08 -3.31 14.20
C ASP A 15 11.36 -3.81 15.47
N PRO A 16 11.68 -5.00 16.00
CA PRO A 16 10.99 -5.51 17.20
C PRO A 16 11.17 -4.59 18.42
N ASP A 17 12.22 -3.78 18.50
CA ASP A 17 12.38 -2.82 19.60
C ASP A 17 11.37 -1.68 19.52
N LYS A 18 10.88 -1.37 18.31
CA LYS A 18 9.80 -0.39 18.07
C LYS A 18 8.43 -1.01 18.21
N TYR A 19 8.31 -2.31 17.95
CA TYR A 19 7.04 -3.04 17.92
C TYR A 19 6.85 -4.01 19.09
N ASP A 20 7.43 -3.72 20.26
CA ASP A 20 7.20 -4.45 21.51
C ASP A 20 7.51 -5.96 21.41
N GLY A 21 8.59 -6.28 20.70
CA GLY A 21 9.09 -7.63 20.47
C GLY A 21 8.45 -8.34 19.26
N TRP A 22 7.50 -7.71 18.57
CA TRP A 22 6.96 -8.24 17.31
C TRP A 22 7.83 -7.83 16.14
N ASP A 23 8.32 -8.80 15.38
CA ASP A 23 9.19 -8.57 14.21
C ASP A 23 8.43 -8.49 12.88
N GLY A 24 7.11 -8.72 12.88
CA GLY A 24 6.25 -8.57 11.71
C GLY A 24 6.69 -9.41 10.51
N GLU A 25 7.08 -10.66 10.76
CA GLU A 25 7.61 -11.53 9.72
C GLU A 25 6.59 -11.81 8.60
N LEU A 26 6.92 -11.33 7.41
CA LEU A 26 6.37 -11.65 6.10
C LEU A 26 7.50 -12.18 5.21
N ASN A 27 7.18 -12.83 4.09
CA ASN A 27 8.19 -13.44 3.23
C ASN A 27 8.29 -12.81 1.83
N ALA A 28 7.26 -12.13 1.35
CA ALA A 28 7.15 -11.79 -0.07
C ALA A 28 7.20 -10.28 -0.39
N CYS A 29 7.05 -9.41 0.59
CA CYS A 29 6.98 -7.96 0.38
C CYS A 29 8.24 -7.36 -0.28
N GLU A 30 9.43 -7.83 0.08
CA GLU A 30 10.64 -7.40 -0.64
C GLU A 30 10.69 -7.91 -2.09
N ASN A 31 10.08 -9.06 -2.38
CA ASN A 31 9.98 -9.55 -3.75
C ASN A 31 9.00 -8.71 -4.56
N ASP A 32 7.85 -8.34 -3.97
CA ASP A 32 6.89 -7.42 -4.58
C ASP A 32 7.56 -6.10 -4.99
N ALA A 33 8.36 -5.50 -4.10
CA ALA A 33 9.09 -4.27 -4.40
C ALA A 33 10.09 -4.44 -5.56
N ARG A 34 10.77 -5.59 -5.64
CA ARG A 34 11.71 -5.90 -6.74
C ARG A 34 10.99 -6.09 -8.08
N ASP A 35 9.86 -6.78 -8.08
CA ASP A 35 9.08 -7.02 -9.29
C ASP A 35 8.46 -5.72 -9.82
N MET A 36 7.97 -4.85 -8.94
CA MET A 36 7.49 -3.52 -9.33
C MET A 36 8.62 -2.63 -9.87
N ALA A 37 9.83 -2.74 -9.32
CA ALA A 37 11.01 -2.05 -9.84
C ALA A 37 11.43 -2.55 -11.23
N GLU A 38 11.32 -3.85 -11.51
CA GLU A 38 11.59 -4.40 -12.83
C GLU A 38 10.50 -4.02 -13.84
N LEU A 39 9.22 -3.98 -13.41
CA LEU A 39 8.13 -3.44 -14.22
C LEU A 39 8.41 -1.98 -14.60
N ALA A 40 8.75 -1.14 -13.62
CA ALA A 40 9.07 0.27 -13.84
C ALA A 40 10.28 0.43 -14.77
N LYS A 41 11.27 -0.46 -14.68
CA LYS A 41 12.43 -0.49 -15.58
C LYS A 41 12.04 -0.80 -17.02
N GLY A 42 11.14 -1.76 -17.24
CA GLY A 42 10.62 -2.09 -18.57
C GLY A 42 9.81 -0.96 -19.22
N LEU A 43 9.39 0.03 -18.45
CA LEU A 43 8.66 1.22 -18.87
C LEU A 43 9.51 2.51 -18.83
N ASP A 44 10.84 2.38 -18.74
CA ASP A 44 11.79 3.49 -18.78
C ASP A 44 11.67 4.51 -17.62
N TYR A 45 11.09 4.12 -16.48
CA TYR A 45 11.14 4.96 -15.27
C TYR A 45 12.58 5.16 -14.81
N ARG A 46 12.96 6.42 -14.57
CA ARG A 46 14.27 6.81 -14.06
C ARG A 46 14.31 6.75 -12.53
N ASN A 47 15.52 6.74 -11.96
CA ASN A 47 15.79 6.76 -10.51
C ASN A 47 14.87 5.85 -9.68
N ARG A 48 14.77 4.57 -10.07
CA ARG A 48 13.95 3.53 -9.42
C ARG A 48 14.49 3.24 -8.03
N THR A 49 13.89 3.87 -7.03
CA THR A 49 14.33 3.78 -5.64
C THR A 49 13.67 2.59 -4.96
N MET A 50 14.43 1.79 -4.21
CA MET A 50 13.89 0.69 -3.41
C MET A 50 14.24 0.92 -1.94
N LEU A 51 13.25 0.79 -1.06
CA LEU A 51 13.42 0.82 0.38
C LEU A 51 12.92 -0.52 0.93
N LEU A 52 13.84 -1.34 1.43
CA LEU A 52 13.55 -2.70 1.87
C LEU A 52 13.73 -2.84 3.37
N THR A 53 12.74 -3.41 4.05
CA THR A 53 12.78 -3.74 5.48
C THR A 53 13.44 -2.62 6.30
N ALA A 54 14.69 -2.77 6.75
CA ALA A 54 15.37 -1.79 7.60
C ALA A 54 15.55 -0.39 6.99
N ASP A 55 15.60 -0.29 5.66
CA ASP A 55 15.71 1.00 4.97
C ASP A 55 14.35 1.69 4.82
N ALA A 56 13.23 0.97 4.96
CA ALA A 56 11.89 1.50 4.85
C ALA A 56 11.42 2.15 6.15
N THR A 57 12.16 3.17 6.60
CA THR A 57 11.76 4.02 7.74
C THR A 57 10.93 5.21 7.26
N VAL A 58 10.16 5.81 8.16
CA VAL A 58 9.44 7.06 7.88
C VAL A 58 10.37 8.14 7.36
N GLU A 59 11.56 8.29 7.96
CA GLU A 59 12.55 9.29 7.52
C GLU A 59 12.96 9.07 6.07
N ASN A 60 13.31 7.85 5.70
CA ASN A 60 13.76 7.51 4.35
C ASN A 60 12.62 7.62 3.34
N VAL A 61 11.42 7.11 3.65
CA VAL A 61 10.23 7.21 2.79
C VAL A 61 9.87 8.68 2.54
N THR A 62 9.84 9.49 3.60
CA THR A 62 9.60 10.93 3.52
C THR A 62 10.65 11.63 2.66
N ALA A 63 11.93 11.29 2.82
CA ALA A 63 13.01 11.91 2.07
C ALA A 63 12.93 11.62 0.57
N VAL A 64 12.62 10.38 0.19
CA VAL A 64 12.51 9.99 -1.24
C VAL A 64 11.27 10.60 -1.90
N LEU A 65 10.14 10.69 -1.19
CA LEU A 65 8.93 11.35 -1.69
C LEU A 65 9.15 12.87 -1.86
N LYS A 66 9.75 13.54 -0.87
CA LYS A 66 10.11 14.97 -0.99
C LYS A 66 11.09 15.23 -2.12
N LYS A 67 12.01 14.30 -2.39
CA LYS A 67 12.93 14.41 -3.53
C LYS A 67 12.17 14.28 -4.85
N ALA A 68 11.28 13.29 -4.97
CA ALA A 68 10.44 13.12 -6.16
C ALA A 68 9.57 14.36 -6.42
N ALA A 69 8.92 14.92 -5.39
CA ALA A 69 8.10 16.13 -5.50
C ALA A 69 8.87 17.34 -6.04
N LYS A 70 10.17 17.47 -5.70
CA LYS A 70 11.03 18.54 -6.23
C LYS A 70 11.42 18.33 -7.70
N GLU A 71 11.57 17.07 -8.11
CA GLU A 71 12.05 16.69 -9.44
C GLU A 71 10.94 16.64 -10.49
N LEU A 72 9.78 16.08 -10.15
CA LEU A 72 8.66 15.92 -11.07
C LEU A 72 7.98 17.26 -11.34
N LYS A 73 7.56 17.46 -12.58
CA LYS A 73 6.84 18.63 -13.08
C LYS A 73 5.54 18.23 -13.74
N SER A 74 4.68 19.21 -14.03
CA SER A 74 3.42 18.99 -14.74
C SER A 74 3.60 18.09 -15.98
N GLY A 75 2.80 17.03 -16.07
CA GLY A 75 2.88 16.00 -17.10
C GLY A 75 3.74 14.78 -16.73
N ASP A 76 4.64 14.88 -15.76
CA ASP A 76 5.41 13.73 -15.27
C ASP A 76 4.56 12.77 -14.43
N ILE A 77 5.12 11.59 -14.12
CA ILE A 77 4.46 10.56 -13.30
C ILE A 77 5.36 10.02 -12.19
N LEU A 78 4.79 9.82 -11.01
CA LEU A 78 5.36 9.00 -9.94
C LEU A 78 4.67 7.64 -9.92
N PHE A 79 5.45 6.56 -9.95
CA PHE A 79 4.99 5.21 -9.66
C PHE A 79 5.46 4.77 -8.28
N LEU A 80 4.55 4.76 -7.31
CA LEU A 80 4.80 4.42 -5.92
C LEU A 80 4.19 3.06 -5.60
N THR A 81 4.95 2.16 -4.97
CA THR A 81 4.42 0.88 -4.50
C THR A 81 4.79 0.63 -3.05
N TYR A 82 3.86 0.05 -2.31
CA TYR A 82 4.04 -0.40 -0.94
C TYR A 82 3.57 -1.85 -0.80
N SER A 83 4.41 -2.68 -0.19
CA SER A 83 4.06 -4.02 0.26
C SER A 83 4.59 -4.24 1.67
N GLY A 84 3.69 -4.57 2.60
CA GLY A 84 4.02 -4.68 4.02
C GLY A 84 2.74 -4.67 4.84
N HIS A 85 2.87 -4.71 6.17
CA HIS A 85 1.71 -4.64 7.05
C HIS A 85 1.02 -3.27 6.97
N GLY A 86 -0.31 -3.25 7.08
CA GLY A 86 -1.07 -2.03 7.40
C GLY A 86 -1.59 -2.08 8.83
N GLY A 87 -1.85 -0.92 9.40
CA GLY A 87 -2.40 -0.77 10.74
C GLY A 87 -3.31 0.44 10.79
N GLN A 88 -3.88 0.72 11.96
CA GLN A 88 -4.84 1.82 12.12
C GLN A 88 -4.53 2.64 13.37
N VAL A 89 -4.73 3.95 13.31
CA VAL A 89 -4.76 4.80 14.50
C VAL A 89 -6.14 5.45 14.62
N PRO A 90 -6.70 5.65 15.83
CA PRO A 90 -7.96 6.36 15.97
C PRO A 90 -7.91 7.75 15.34
N ASP A 91 -8.87 8.04 14.48
CA ASP A 91 -9.07 9.36 13.86
C ASP A 91 -9.61 10.34 14.91
N LEU A 92 -8.89 11.45 15.11
CA LEU A 92 -9.29 12.55 15.98
C LEU A 92 -9.78 13.79 15.23
N ASN A 93 -9.62 13.82 13.91
CA ASN A 93 -9.95 14.96 13.06
C ASN A 93 -11.36 14.78 12.43
N GLY A 94 -11.84 13.54 12.31
CA GLY A 94 -13.18 13.16 11.85
C GLY A 94 -13.36 13.12 10.33
N ASP A 95 -12.30 12.92 9.56
CA ASP A 95 -12.33 12.82 8.10
C ASP A 95 -12.63 11.40 7.58
N GLU A 96 -12.48 10.38 8.43
CA GLU A 96 -12.78 8.97 8.12
C GLU A 96 -14.18 8.55 8.63
N GLU A 97 -14.93 7.78 7.81
CA GLU A 97 -16.30 7.37 8.16
C GLU A 97 -16.36 6.40 9.35
N ASP A 98 -15.34 5.56 9.51
CA ASP A 98 -15.21 4.58 10.60
C ASP A 98 -14.41 5.11 11.81
N ARG A 99 -13.85 6.33 11.68
CA ARG A 99 -13.01 7.03 12.65
C ARG A 99 -11.67 6.34 12.93
N GLN A 100 -11.04 5.78 11.91
CA GLN A 100 -9.72 5.17 12.00
C GLN A 100 -8.87 5.65 10.83
N ASP A 101 -7.74 6.30 11.09
CA ASP A 101 -6.79 6.61 10.01
C ASP A 101 -5.99 5.36 9.65
N GLU A 102 -5.83 5.15 8.36
CA GLU A 102 -5.02 4.08 7.84
C GLU A 102 -3.52 4.37 7.92
N THR A 103 -2.73 3.31 8.16
CA THR A 103 -1.28 3.46 8.28
C THR A 103 -0.51 2.41 7.49
N TRP A 104 0.65 2.81 6.97
CA TRP A 104 1.70 1.87 6.57
C TRP A 104 2.58 1.55 7.77
N VAL A 105 2.73 0.27 8.09
CA VAL A 105 3.61 -0.19 9.17
C VAL A 105 5.04 -0.24 8.64
N LEU A 106 5.71 0.91 8.68
CA LEU A 106 7.12 1.04 8.31
C LEU A 106 8.04 0.43 9.38
N PHE A 107 9.34 0.37 9.08
CA PHE A 107 10.28 -0.34 9.94
C PHE A 107 10.37 0.23 11.36
N ASP A 108 10.24 1.55 11.49
CA ASP A 108 10.47 2.29 12.72
C ASP A 108 9.19 2.74 13.45
N ARG A 109 8.08 2.91 12.74
CA ARG A 109 6.75 3.21 13.28
C ARG A 109 5.66 3.11 12.21
N GLN A 110 4.40 3.13 12.62
CA GLN A 110 3.28 3.32 11.70
C GLN A 110 3.34 4.74 11.10
N PHE A 111 3.16 4.83 9.78
CA PHE A 111 3.15 6.06 8.97
C PHE A 111 1.71 6.35 8.56
N VAL A 112 1.15 7.44 9.08
CA VAL A 112 -0.28 7.76 8.91
C VAL A 112 -0.51 8.26 7.49
N ASP A 113 -1.63 7.89 6.89
CA ASP A 113 -2.00 8.32 5.54
C ASP A 113 -2.11 9.84 5.41
N ASP A 114 -2.52 10.57 6.45
CA ASP A 114 -2.41 12.03 6.56
C ASP A 114 -1.01 12.54 6.20
N GLU A 115 0.03 11.85 6.68
CA GLU A 115 1.42 12.20 6.36
C GLU A 115 1.74 11.94 4.88
N LEU A 116 1.17 10.89 4.28
CA LEU A 116 1.29 10.61 2.86
C LEU A 116 0.57 11.67 2.02
N TYR A 117 -0.66 12.05 2.38
CA TYR A 117 -1.42 13.09 1.68
C TYR A 117 -0.78 14.46 1.80
N GLU A 118 -0.16 14.78 2.94
CA GLU A 118 0.67 15.96 3.09
C GLU A 118 1.82 15.95 2.07
N LEU A 119 2.51 14.81 1.91
CA LEU A 119 3.59 14.66 0.94
C LEU A 119 3.12 14.71 -0.51
N TYR A 120 1.94 14.15 -0.83
CA TYR A 120 1.33 14.28 -2.16
C TYR A 120 0.98 15.74 -2.48
N GLY A 121 0.57 16.52 -1.48
CA GLY A 121 0.33 17.95 -1.62
C GLY A 121 1.57 18.78 -1.97
N ALA A 122 2.78 18.22 -1.87
CA ALA A 122 4.02 18.89 -2.24
C ALA A 122 4.37 18.76 -3.73
N PHE A 123 3.67 17.92 -4.50
CA PHE A 123 3.89 17.76 -5.94
C PHE A 123 3.23 18.90 -6.72
N GLU A 124 3.81 19.26 -7.86
CA GLU A 124 3.27 20.30 -8.74
C GLU A 124 1.95 19.87 -9.41
N ASP A 125 1.11 20.86 -9.74
CA ASP A 125 -0.12 20.66 -10.50
C ASP A 125 0.10 19.86 -11.79
N GLY A 126 -0.74 18.85 -12.00
CA GLY A 126 -0.69 18.00 -13.19
C GLY A 126 0.45 16.96 -13.18
N VAL A 127 1.13 16.76 -12.05
CA VAL A 127 1.87 15.51 -11.82
C VAL A 127 0.87 14.39 -11.59
N ARG A 128 1.09 13.24 -12.23
CA ARG A 128 0.33 12.01 -11.97
C ARG A 128 1.03 11.18 -10.91
N ILE A 129 0.29 10.61 -9.97
CA ILE A 129 0.82 9.70 -8.96
C ILE A 129 -0.01 8.41 -9.03
N VAL A 130 0.60 7.31 -9.43
CA VAL A 130 0.00 5.97 -9.32
C VAL A 130 0.59 5.28 -8.10
N VAL A 131 -0.30 4.83 -7.21
CA VAL A 131 0.04 4.12 -5.99
C VAL A 131 -0.52 2.70 -6.06
N LEU A 132 0.33 1.71 -5.80
CA LEU A 132 -0.10 0.33 -5.57
C LEU A 132 0.21 -0.05 -4.12
N SER A 133 -0.82 -0.40 -3.35
CA SER A 133 -0.69 -0.74 -1.93
C SER A 133 -1.10 -2.18 -1.68
N ASP A 134 -0.14 -3.11 -1.67
CA ASP A 134 -0.35 -4.52 -1.33
C ASP A 134 -0.22 -4.70 0.20
N SER A 135 -1.25 -4.23 0.91
CA SER A 135 -1.31 -4.15 2.37
C SER A 135 -2.75 -4.34 2.87
N CYS A 136 -2.91 -4.75 4.12
CA CYS A 136 -4.20 -4.83 4.81
C CYS A 136 -4.24 -3.84 5.97
N HIS A 137 -5.35 -3.13 6.03
CA HIS A 137 -5.60 -2.02 6.92
C HIS A 137 -5.98 -2.46 8.34
N SER A 138 -6.89 -3.44 8.46
CA SER A 138 -7.52 -3.76 9.73
C SER A 138 -7.10 -5.12 10.31
N GLY A 139 -6.42 -5.08 11.46
CA GLY A 139 -6.12 -6.27 12.26
C GLY A 139 -7.38 -6.99 12.78
N SER A 140 -8.50 -6.27 12.99
CA SER A 140 -9.77 -6.89 13.38
C SER A 140 -10.40 -7.70 12.25
N VAL A 141 -10.29 -7.22 11.01
CA VAL A 141 -10.77 -7.97 9.83
C VAL A 141 -9.95 -9.24 9.66
N ALA A 142 -8.62 -9.15 9.87
CA ALA A 142 -7.75 -10.33 9.86
C ALA A 142 -8.17 -11.40 10.88
N GLU A 143 -8.34 -11.02 12.15
CA GLU A 143 -8.78 -11.93 13.22
C GLU A 143 -10.18 -12.51 12.95
N GLN A 144 -11.10 -11.69 12.44
CA GLN A 144 -12.46 -12.13 12.11
C GLN A 144 -12.47 -13.14 10.96
N VAL A 145 -11.75 -12.85 9.87
CA VAL A 145 -11.71 -13.71 8.68
C VAL A 145 -11.13 -15.08 9.04
N THR A 146 -9.98 -15.12 9.72
CA THR A 146 -9.34 -16.39 10.07
C THR A 146 -10.14 -17.18 11.10
N GLY A 147 -10.78 -16.49 12.06
CA GLY A 147 -11.61 -17.11 13.09
C GLY A 147 -12.93 -17.70 12.58
N MET A 148 -13.47 -17.18 11.47
CA MET A 148 -14.73 -17.65 10.88
C MET A 148 -14.57 -18.81 9.87
N LEU A 149 -13.37 -18.99 9.30
CA LEU A 149 -13.13 -20.01 8.29
C LEU A 149 -13.04 -21.42 8.89
N ALA A 150 -13.59 -22.40 8.17
CA ALA A 150 -13.40 -23.81 8.50
C ALA A 150 -11.92 -24.22 8.30
N PRO A 151 -11.39 -25.19 9.07
CA PRO A 151 -10.00 -25.62 8.95
C PRO A 151 -9.55 -25.99 7.54
N GLU A 152 -10.42 -26.63 6.74
CA GLU A 152 -10.13 -27.00 5.36
C GLU A 152 -10.00 -25.77 4.44
N ALA A 153 -10.79 -24.72 4.70
CA ALA A 153 -10.70 -23.46 3.97
C ALA A 153 -9.42 -22.70 4.36
N LEU A 154 -9.06 -22.71 5.64
CA LEU A 154 -7.79 -22.14 6.12
C LEU A 154 -6.60 -22.84 5.46
N GLU A 155 -6.61 -24.18 5.38
CA GLU A 155 -5.55 -24.95 4.75
C GLU A 155 -5.44 -24.62 3.25
N SER A 156 -6.57 -24.48 2.57
CA SER A 156 -6.59 -24.15 1.14
C SER A 156 -6.06 -22.75 0.83
N VAL A 157 -6.37 -21.75 1.66
CA VAL A 157 -6.03 -20.34 1.40
C VAL A 157 -4.67 -19.99 2.00
N PHE A 158 -4.42 -20.40 3.24
CA PHE A 158 -3.24 -20.00 4.01
C PHE A 158 -2.23 -21.14 4.19
N GLY A 159 -2.50 -22.35 3.73
CA GLY A 159 -1.59 -23.50 3.90
C GLY A 159 -1.42 -23.94 5.36
N THR A 160 -2.38 -23.59 6.23
CA THR A 160 -2.42 -23.99 7.64
C THR A 160 -3.86 -24.14 8.11
N ARG A 161 -4.09 -25.05 9.06
CA ARG A 161 -5.42 -25.26 9.67
C ARG A 161 -5.64 -24.41 10.93
N GLU A 162 -4.59 -23.74 11.40
CA GLU A 162 -4.59 -22.96 12.63
C GLU A 162 -4.84 -21.47 12.34
N PRO A 163 -5.93 -20.86 12.83
CA PRO A 163 -6.26 -19.46 12.57
C PRO A 163 -5.13 -18.48 12.88
N LYS A 164 -4.43 -18.69 14.00
CA LYS A 164 -3.31 -17.82 14.41
C LYS A 164 -2.10 -17.90 13.50
N GLU A 165 -1.87 -19.04 12.85
CA GLU A 165 -0.80 -19.16 11.86
C GLU A 165 -1.23 -18.57 10.51
N ALA A 166 -2.54 -18.57 10.21
CA ALA A 166 -3.09 -17.89 9.04
C ALA A 166 -3.00 -16.36 9.18
N GLU A 167 -3.25 -15.82 10.38
CA GLU A 167 -3.13 -14.39 10.67
C GLU A 167 -1.73 -13.84 10.35
N LYS A 168 -0.67 -14.63 10.59
CA LYS A 168 0.72 -14.22 10.27
C LYS A 168 0.98 -14.06 8.77
N LYS A 169 0.12 -14.64 7.91
CA LYS A 169 0.21 -14.50 6.45
C LYS A 169 -0.70 -13.39 5.92
N ILE A 170 -1.33 -12.62 6.81
CA ILE A 170 -2.09 -11.45 6.45
C ILE A 170 -1.21 -10.24 6.71
N LYS A 171 -1.18 -9.32 5.74
CA LYS A 171 -0.39 -8.09 5.79
C LYS A 171 -1.05 -7.04 6.68
N ALA A 172 -1.39 -7.39 7.93
CA ALA A 172 -1.98 -6.50 8.93
C ALA A 172 -1.23 -6.54 10.26
N LEU A 173 -1.17 -5.40 10.96
CA LEU A 173 -0.71 -5.31 12.33
C LEU A 173 -1.75 -5.96 13.26
N PRO A 174 -1.38 -6.93 14.11
CA PRO A 174 -2.34 -7.60 14.99
C PRO A 174 -3.09 -6.60 15.87
N LEU A 175 -4.42 -6.74 15.96
CA LEU A 175 -5.29 -5.76 16.63
C LEU A 175 -4.87 -5.44 18.07
N TYR A 176 -4.51 -6.46 18.84
CA TYR A 176 -4.07 -6.27 20.23
C TYR A 176 -2.80 -5.43 20.32
N LEU A 177 -1.87 -5.61 19.36
CA LEU A 177 -0.61 -4.90 19.30
C LEU A 177 -0.83 -3.48 18.79
N ASN A 178 -1.63 -3.30 17.75
CA ASN A 178 -2.05 -1.99 17.23
C ASN A 178 -2.58 -1.09 18.36
N ASN A 179 -3.54 -1.60 19.14
CA ASN A 179 -4.12 -0.90 20.29
C ASN A 179 -3.09 -0.59 21.39
N LYS A 180 -2.12 -1.49 21.62
CA LYS A 180 -1.06 -1.31 22.60
C LYS A 180 -0.08 -0.21 22.16
N LEU A 181 0.35 -0.24 20.90
CA LEU A 181 1.28 0.72 20.31
C LEU A 181 0.66 2.11 20.24
N TYR A 182 -0.59 2.23 19.79
CA TYR A 182 -1.28 3.52 19.80
C TYR A 182 -1.34 4.13 21.22
N LYS A 183 -1.67 3.34 22.25
CA LYS A 183 -1.68 3.83 23.64
C LYS A 183 -0.29 4.27 24.12
N ARG A 184 0.76 3.56 23.73
CA ARG A 184 2.16 3.88 24.07
C ARG A 184 2.58 5.20 23.42
N ASP A 185 2.26 5.37 22.14
CA ASP A 185 2.74 6.46 21.30
C ASP A 185 1.66 7.53 21.04
N LYS A 186 0.62 7.56 21.88
CA LYS A 186 -0.57 8.41 21.69
C LYS A 186 -0.21 9.87 21.43
N THR A 187 0.73 10.42 22.18
CA THR A 187 1.16 11.82 22.01
C THR A 187 1.78 12.10 20.65
N LEU A 188 2.43 11.12 20.02
CA LEU A 188 2.97 11.25 18.68
C LEU A 188 1.85 11.30 17.66
N TYR A 189 0.97 10.28 17.66
CA TYR A 189 -0.11 10.17 16.67
C TYR A 189 -1.15 11.27 16.82
N ASP A 190 -1.54 11.63 18.05
CA ASP A 190 -2.43 12.77 18.31
C ASP A 190 -1.84 14.07 17.77
N ARG A 191 -0.51 14.25 17.84
CA ARG A 191 0.14 15.45 17.30
C ARG A 191 0.13 15.43 15.77
N ILE A 192 0.44 14.30 15.15
CA ILE A 192 0.43 14.15 13.69
C ILE A 192 -0.93 14.57 13.14
N GLN A 193 -2.02 14.00 13.66
CA GLN A 193 -3.40 14.31 13.24
C GLN A 193 -3.86 15.74 13.60
N GLN A 194 -3.24 16.40 14.59
CA GLN A 194 -3.54 17.79 14.92
C GLN A 194 -2.78 18.79 14.04
N GLU A 195 -1.54 18.45 13.65
CA GLU A 195 -0.65 19.31 12.88
C GLU A 195 -0.89 19.18 11.37
N LEU A 196 -1.36 18.01 10.93
CA LEU A 196 -1.83 17.76 9.58
C LEU A 196 -3.34 17.94 9.60
N PRO A 197 -3.88 19.10 9.16
CA PRO A 197 -5.32 19.25 9.06
C PRO A 197 -5.83 18.23 8.04
N ALA A 198 -7.02 17.66 8.28
CA ALA A 198 -7.79 16.90 7.30
C ALA A 198 -7.76 17.65 5.96
N LYS A 199 -6.81 17.28 5.10
CA LYS A 199 -6.63 17.93 3.82
C LYS A 199 -7.81 17.46 3.02
N ASP A 200 -8.60 18.39 2.52
CA ASP A 200 -9.51 18.03 1.45
C ASP A 200 -8.64 17.49 0.32
N VAL A 201 -8.64 16.16 0.14
CA VAL A 201 -7.79 15.49 -0.83
C VAL A 201 -8.01 16.07 -2.23
N ARG A 202 -9.12 16.77 -2.49
CA ARG A 202 -9.44 17.50 -3.73
C ARG A 202 -8.61 18.78 -3.94
N GLU A 203 -7.96 19.32 -2.90
CA GLU A 203 -7.08 20.49 -2.97
C GLU A 203 -5.64 20.14 -3.38
N ILE A 204 -5.30 18.85 -3.46
CA ILE A 204 -4.00 18.41 -3.96
C ILE A 204 -3.94 18.63 -5.48
N GLY A 205 -2.93 19.38 -5.94
CA GLY A 205 -2.76 19.74 -7.36
C GLY A 205 -2.37 18.58 -8.27
N ALA A 206 -1.73 17.55 -7.70
CA ALA A 206 -1.43 16.29 -8.39
C ALA A 206 -2.69 15.42 -8.53
N SER A 207 -2.68 14.53 -9.52
CA SER A 207 -3.74 13.55 -9.75
C SER A 207 -3.30 12.19 -9.23
N ILE A 208 -4.00 11.65 -8.24
CA ILE A 208 -3.61 10.43 -7.53
C ILE A 208 -4.56 9.30 -7.92
N LEU A 209 -4.00 8.17 -8.36
CA LEU A 209 -4.70 6.92 -8.60
C LEU A 209 -4.11 5.86 -7.67
N LEU A 210 -4.92 5.40 -6.72
CA LEU A 210 -4.54 4.36 -5.75
C LEU A 210 -5.26 3.05 -6.11
N ILE A 211 -4.50 1.97 -6.22
CA ILE A 211 -5.03 0.60 -6.24
C ILE A 211 -4.51 -0.14 -5.00
N SER A 212 -5.41 -0.48 -4.07
CA SER A 212 -5.08 -1.27 -2.88
C SER A 212 -5.35 -2.76 -3.11
N GLY A 213 -4.68 -3.62 -2.34
CA GLY A 213 -4.79 -5.08 -2.44
C GLY A 213 -6.16 -5.64 -2.02
N CYS A 214 -6.88 -4.95 -1.13
CA CYS A 214 -8.17 -5.38 -0.62
C CYS A 214 -9.15 -4.21 -0.41
N GLN A 215 -10.42 -4.54 -0.22
CA GLN A 215 -11.42 -3.63 0.34
C GLN A 215 -11.22 -3.49 1.87
N ASP A 216 -11.85 -2.49 2.47
CA ASP A 216 -11.76 -2.19 3.90
C ASP A 216 -12.26 -3.35 4.78
N ASP A 217 -13.23 -4.13 4.28
CA ASP A 217 -13.80 -5.31 4.93
C ASP A 217 -13.06 -6.62 4.59
N GLN A 218 -11.90 -6.54 3.94
CA GLN A 218 -11.12 -7.68 3.45
C GLN A 218 -9.65 -7.63 3.88
N THR A 219 -8.91 -8.68 3.53
CA THR A 219 -7.50 -8.82 3.91
C THR A 219 -6.60 -9.03 2.69
N SER A 220 -5.42 -8.42 2.73
CA SER A 220 -4.34 -8.64 1.77
C SER A 220 -3.39 -9.73 2.28
N MET A 221 -3.12 -10.71 1.43
CA MET A 221 -2.40 -11.91 1.82
C MET A 221 -0.93 -11.90 1.32
N ASP A 222 -0.03 -12.33 2.20
CA ASP A 222 1.36 -12.63 1.92
C ASP A 222 1.47 -14.05 1.35
N GLY A 223 1.63 -14.13 0.03
CA GLY A 223 1.79 -15.40 -0.67
C GLY A 223 3.22 -15.93 -0.56
N PRO A 224 3.51 -17.11 -1.11
CA PRO A 224 4.82 -17.77 -0.93
C PRO A 224 6.00 -17.09 -1.65
N VAL A 225 5.72 -16.30 -2.69
CA VAL A 225 6.74 -15.62 -3.52
C VAL A 225 6.43 -14.14 -3.64
N ASN A 226 5.16 -13.80 -3.82
CA ASN A 226 4.63 -12.43 -3.89
C ASN A 226 3.42 -12.30 -2.96
N GLY A 227 3.08 -11.08 -2.59
CA GLY A 227 1.72 -10.76 -2.17
C GLY A 227 0.73 -11.21 -3.23
N ALA A 228 -0.43 -11.70 -2.81
CA ALA A 228 -1.37 -12.27 -3.77
C ALA A 228 -1.93 -11.20 -4.73
N PHE A 229 -2.09 -9.95 -4.28
CA PHE A 229 -2.37 -8.82 -5.18
C PHE A 229 -1.23 -8.61 -6.19
N THR A 230 0.02 -8.53 -5.73
CA THR A 230 1.17 -8.33 -6.62
C THR A 230 1.31 -9.47 -7.64
N GLY A 231 1.16 -10.72 -7.22
CA GLY A 231 1.19 -11.88 -8.10
C GLY A 231 0.09 -11.84 -9.18
N ALA A 232 -1.14 -11.50 -8.79
CA ALA A 232 -2.24 -11.32 -9.74
C ALA A 232 -1.99 -10.17 -10.73
N LEU A 233 -1.43 -9.04 -10.26
CA LEU A 233 -1.03 -7.94 -11.12
C LEU A 233 0.00 -8.37 -12.15
N LEU A 234 1.06 -9.07 -11.73
CA LEU A 234 2.11 -9.53 -12.63
C LEU A 234 1.57 -10.53 -13.67
N SER A 235 0.65 -11.42 -13.26
CA SER A 235 -0.05 -12.35 -14.16
C SER A 235 -0.83 -11.61 -15.25
N VAL A 236 -1.63 -10.61 -14.85
CA VAL A 236 -2.43 -9.80 -15.79
C VAL A 236 -1.54 -8.92 -16.68
N TRP A 237 -0.45 -8.38 -16.13
CA TRP A 237 0.48 -7.53 -16.85
C TRP A 237 1.25 -8.29 -17.93
N ASP A 238 1.55 -9.58 -17.69
CA ASP A 238 2.20 -10.49 -18.64
C ASP A 238 3.43 -9.89 -19.34
N GLY A 239 4.39 -9.44 -18.52
CA GLY A 239 5.63 -8.80 -18.97
C GLY A 239 5.44 -7.47 -19.71
N GLY A 240 4.23 -6.89 -19.69
CA GLY A 240 3.85 -5.66 -20.37
C GLY A 240 3.49 -5.83 -21.84
N THR A 241 3.76 -6.98 -22.46
CA THR A 241 3.36 -7.25 -23.84
C THR A 241 2.00 -7.93 -23.96
N GLY A 242 1.59 -8.70 -22.94
CA GLY A 242 0.29 -9.38 -22.95
C GLY A 242 -0.88 -8.52 -22.50
N PHE A 243 -0.63 -7.45 -21.74
CA PHE A 243 -1.69 -6.55 -21.29
C PHE A 243 -2.04 -5.46 -22.32
N SER A 244 -3.33 -5.37 -22.65
CA SER A 244 -3.91 -4.25 -23.39
C SER A 244 -5.13 -3.71 -22.63
N GLY A 245 -5.13 -2.41 -22.32
CA GLY A 245 -6.24 -1.76 -21.64
C GLY A 245 -5.79 -0.54 -20.85
N ASP A 246 -6.74 0.03 -20.12
CA ASP A 246 -6.57 1.15 -19.20
C ASP A 246 -6.41 0.68 -17.75
N TYR A 247 -6.33 1.59 -16.78
CA TYR A 247 -6.25 1.23 -15.35
C TYR A 247 -7.48 0.48 -14.87
N GLN A 248 -8.67 0.77 -15.42
CA GLN A 248 -9.89 0.04 -15.04
C GLN A 248 -9.86 -1.40 -15.53
N ALA A 249 -9.32 -1.65 -16.73
CA ALA A 249 -9.11 -3.00 -17.27
C ALA A 249 -8.08 -3.77 -16.44
N LEU A 250 -6.99 -3.12 -16.03
CA LEU A 250 -6.00 -3.72 -15.13
C LEU A 250 -6.65 -4.13 -13.80
N HIS A 251 -7.36 -3.20 -13.16
CA HIS A 251 -8.06 -3.44 -11.90
C HIS A 251 -9.06 -4.60 -12.00
N ARG A 252 -9.87 -4.63 -13.07
CA ARG A 252 -10.81 -5.74 -13.32
C ARG A 252 -10.10 -7.07 -13.53
N GLY A 253 -8.99 -7.08 -14.26
CA GLY A 253 -8.17 -8.27 -14.48
C GLY A 253 -7.61 -8.80 -13.17
N ILE A 254 -7.00 -7.94 -12.34
CA ILE A 254 -6.45 -8.32 -11.03
C ILE A 254 -7.56 -8.90 -10.15
N LYS A 255 -8.71 -8.23 -10.10
CA LYS A 255 -9.88 -8.71 -9.36
C LYS A 255 -10.37 -10.09 -9.83
N GLN A 256 -10.26 -10.39 -11.12
CA GLN A 256 -10.66 -11.67 -11.68
C GLN A 256 -9.68 -12.79 -11.29
N GLU A 257 -8.38 -12.54 -11.39
CA GLU A 257 -7.35 -13.50 -10.96
C GLU A 257 -7.48 -13.82 -9.46
N LEU A 258 -7.70 -12.80 -8.62
CA LEU A 258 -7.81 -12.99 -7.17
C LEU A 258 -9.04 -13.79 -6.74
N ARG A 259 -10.18 -13.64 -7.43
CA ARG A 259 -11.45 -14.34 -7.09
C ARG A 259 -11.35 -15.87 -7.14
N GLY A 260 -10.39 -16.42 -7.87
CA GLY A 260 -10.22 -17.87 -8.00
C GLY A 260 -9.56 -18.51 -6.78
N GLU A 261 -8.66 -17.79 -6.11
CA GLU A 261 -7.74 -18.37 -5.12
C GLU A 261 -7.77 -17.65 -3.76
N TYR A 262 -8.26 -16.41 -3.71
CA TYR A 262 -8.15 -15.55 -2.54
C TYR A 262 -9.47 -14.87 -2.18
N LEU A 263 -9.68 -14.65 -0.87
CA LEU A 263 -10.79 -13.89 -0.33
C LEU A 263 -10.47 -12.39 -0.28
N GLN A 264 -9.98 -11.83 -1.40
CA GLN A 264 -9.59 -10.42 -1.50
C GLN A 264 -10.00 -9.82 -2.85
N SER A 265 -10.38 -8.55 -2.84
CA SER A 265 -10.75 -7.77 -4.03
C SER A 265 -10.08 -6.40 -3.95
N PRO A 266 -9.27 -6.02 -4.96
CA PRO A 266 -8.55 -4.76 -4.92
C PRO A 266 -9.52 -3.59 -5.00
N ASN A 267 -9.17 -2.47 -4.36
CA ASN A 267 -9.91 -1.21 -4.51
C ASN A 267 -9.25 -0.33 -5.59
N LEU A 268 -10.00 0.60 -6.17
CA LEU A 268 -9.47 1.66 -7.02
C LEU A 268 -10.06 2.99 -6.54
N PHE A 269 -9.19 3.86 -6.06
CA PHE A 269 -9.53 5.14 -5.47
C PHE A 269 -8.82 6.28 -6.21
N LEU A 270 -9.51 7.42 -6.32
CA LEU A 270 -8.98 8.62 -6.97
C LEU A 270 -8.99 9.78 -5.97
N ALA A 271 -7.87 10.49 -5.90
CA ALA A 271 -7.71 11.67 -5.05
C ALA A 271 -6.96 12.77 -5.81
N GLY A 272 -6.94 13.98 -5.23
CA GLY A 272 -6.34 15.13 -5.87
C GLY A 272 -7.18 15.68 -7.00
N ARG A 273 -6.49 16.37 -7.91
CA ARG A 273 -7.11 16.99 -9.08
C ARG A 273 -7.69 15.91 -10.00
N PRO A 274 -8.98 16.00 -10.38
CA PRO A 274 -9.57 15.04 -11.30
C PRO A 274 -8.85 15.04 -12.66
N ASP A 275 -8.44 13.85 -13.11
CA ASP A 275 -7.82 13.61 -14.41
C ASP A 275 -8.39 12.32 -15.02
N PRO A 276 -9.49 12.39 -15.77
CA PRO A 276 -10.08 11.22 -16.43
C PRO A 276 -9.14 10.60 -17.46
N GLU A 277 -8.32 11.41 -18.14
CA GLU A 277 -7.38 10.92 -19.15
C GLU A 277 -6.32 10.04 -18.52
N PHE A 278 -5.86 10.37 -17.30
CA PHE A 278 -4.93 9.52 -16.55
C PHE A 278 -5.48 8.12 -16.29
N VAL A 279 -6.76 7.99 -15.95
CA VAL A 279 -7.40 6.69 -15.68
C VAL A 279 -7.57 5.86 -16.96
N GLU A 280 -7.82 6.53 -18.09
CA GLU A 280 -8.00 5.93 -19.42
C GLU A 280 -6.66 5.57 -20.12
N GLN A 281 -5.53 6.01 -19.58
CA GLN A 281 -4.20 5.64 -20.09
C GLN A 281 -3.90 4.16 -19.86
N ARG A 282 -3.05 3.62 -20.74
CA ARG A 282 -2.40 2.33 -20.46
C ARG A 282 -1.66 2.43 -19.12
N PRO A 283 -1.83 1.47 -18.20
CA PRO A 283 -1.21 1.52 -16.89
C PRO A 283 0.28 1.82 -16.95
N PHE A 284 0.71 2.68 -16.03
CA PHE A 284 2.09 3.09 -15.81
C PHE A 284 2.74 3.84 -16.99
N SER A 285 1.96 4.37 -17.95
CA SER A 285 2.52 5.14 -19.07
C SER A 285 3.12 6.48 -18.61
N ILE A 286 4.33 6.76 -19.09
CA ILE A 286 5.02 8.06 -18.93
C ILE A 286 4.50 9.06 -19.96
#